data_AF-A0A3M6TEZ1-F1
#
_entry.id   AF-A0A3M6TEZ1-F1
#
_cell.length_a   1.000
_cell.length_b   1.000
_cell.length_c   1.000
_cell.angle_alpha   90.00
_cell.angle_beta   90.00
_cell.angle_gamma   90.00
#
_symmetry.space_group_name_H-M   'P 1'
#
loop_
_entity.id
_entity.type
_entity.pdbx_description
1 polymer ?
#
loop_
_entity_poly.entity_id
_entity_poly.type
_entity_poly.pdbx_seq_one_letter_code
_entity_poly.pdbx_strand_id
1 'polypeptide(L)' 'MYWVREHLGFLADEHLMNVGLTRACKGLCIIGNKNLLKHHSMWKDLIESFEKRHCVVNESTWPKN' A
#
# COMPACT_ATOMS: atom_id res chain seq x y z
N MET A 1 17.84 -6.20 5.58
CA MET A 1 17.10 -5.87 4.33
C MET A 1 16.66 -7.11 3.52
N TYR A 2 17.17 -8.32 3.78
CA TYR A 2 16.81 -9.55 3.04
C TYR A 2 15.39 -10.06 3.35
N TRP A 3 14.96 -9.96 4.62
CA TRP A 3 13.67 -10.45 5.11
C TRP A 3 12.46 -9.80 4.41
N VAL A 4 12.54 -8.48 4.16
CA VAL A 4 11.47 -7.73 3.48
C VAL A 4 11.34 -8.19 2.02
N ARG A 5 12.44 -8.46 1.31
CA ARG A 5 12.37 -8.98 -0.06
C ARG A 5 11.77 -10.39 -0.14
N GLU A 6 12.07 -11.27 0.81
CA GLU A 6 11.45 -12.61 0.86
C GLU A 6 9.97 -12.57 1.22
N HIS A 7 9.54 -11.64 2.08
CA HIS A 7 8.15 -11.61 2.59
C HIS A 7 7.22 -10.62 1.86
N LEU A 8 7.73 -9.54 1.25
CA LEU A 8 6.96 -8.67 0.34
C LEU A 8 7.02 -9.14 -1.11
N GLY A 9 8.08 -9.84 -1.52
CA GLY A 9 8.28 -10.27 -2.91
C GLY A 9 8.13 -9.11 -3.90
N PHE A 10 7.23 -9.27 -4.88
CA PHE A 10 6.84 -8.30 -5.91
C PHE A 10 6.46 -6.90 -5.36
N LEU A 11 5.94 -6.82 -4.13
CA LEU A 11 5.54 -5.56 -3.52
C LEU A 11 6.72 -4.70 -3.05
N ALA A 12 7.94 -5.27 -2.97
CA ALA A 12 9.16 -4.53 -2.65
C ALA A 12 9.82 -3.91 -3.90
N ASP A 13 9.25 -4.08 -5.08
CA ASP A 13 9.77 -3.50 -6.31
C ASP A 13 9.12 -2.15 -6.59
N GLU A 14 9.91 -1.09 -6.43
CA GLU A 14 9.51 0.30 -6.67
C GLU A 14 9.02 0.54 -8.11
N HIS A 15 9.55 -0.18 -9.11
CA HIS A 15 9.10 -0.03 -10.49
C HIS A 15 7.65 -0.51 -10.65
N LEU A 16 7.33 -1.65 -10.04
CA LEU A 16 5.99 -2.23 -10.12
C LEU A 16 4.98 -1.37 -9.36
N MET A 17 5.38 -0.80 -8.23
CA MET A 17 4.60 0.19 -7.50
C MET A 17 4.30 1.42 -8.36
N ASN A 18 5.32 2.06 -8.95
CA ASN A 18 5.13 3.26 -9.78
C ASN A 18 4.25 2.99 -10.99
N VAL A 19 4.39 1.84 -11.65
CA VAL A 19 3.50 1.43 -12.74
C VAL A 19 2.07 1.25 -12.25
N GLY A 20 1.86 0.51 -11.14
CA GLY A 20 0.53 0.29 -10.57
C GLY A 20 -0.18 1.60 -10.18
N LEU A 21 0.54 2.53 -9.55
CA LEU A 21 0.01 3.83 -9.12
C LEU A 21 -0.35 4.73 -10.30
N THR A 22 0.48 4.76 -11.35
CA THR A 22 0.31 5.68 -12.49
C THR A 22 -0.61 5.12 -13.59
N ARG A 23 -0.99 3.84 -13.53
CA ARG A 23 -1.96 3.23 -14.44
C ARG A 23 -3.41 3.46 -14.04
N ALA A 24 -3.69 3.84 -12.80
CA ALA A 24 -5.05 4.11 -12.35
C ALA A 24 -5.57 5.43 -12.96
N CYS A 25 -6.55 5.34 -13.86
CA CYS A 25 -7.13 6.52 -14.53
C CYS A 25 -8.32 7.14 -13.79
N LYS A 26 -9.14 6.34 -13.11
CA LYS A 26 -10.39 6.79 -12.46
C LYS A 26 -10.40 6.64 -10.95
N GLY A 27 -9.71 5.62 -10.43
CA GLY A 27 -9.65 5.31 -9.02
C GLY A 27 -8.63 4.22 -8.77
N LEU A 28 -8.03 4.26 -7.59
CA LEU A 28 -7.01 3.31 -7.14
C LEU A 28 -7.46 2.74 -5.80
N CYS A 29 -7.62 1.43 -5.73
CA CYS A 29 -7.88 0.71 -4.49
C CYS A 29 -6.70 -0.22 -4.21
N ILE A 30 -6.10 -0.10 -3.03
CA ILE A 30 -4.97 -0.93 -2.60
C ILE A 30 -5.44 -1.76 -1.42
N ILE A 31 -5.32 -3.09 -1.56
CA ILE A 31 -5.70 -4.06 -0.54
C ILE A 31 -4.42 -4.75 -0.07
N GLY A 32 -4.12 -4.70 1.22
CA GLY A 32 -2.93 -5.34 1.76
C GLY A 32 -2.73 -5.11 3.26
N ASN A 33 -1.75 -5.81 3.83
CA ASN A 33 -1.39 -5.66 5.23
C ASN A 33 -0.56 -4.38 5.43
N LYS A 34 -1.21 -3.34 5.96
CA LYS A 34 -0.60 -2.04 6.27
C LYS A 34 0.67 -2.16 7.13
N ASN A 35 0.68 -3.03 8.14
CA ASN A 35 1.83 -3.16 9.04
C ASN A 35 3.04 -3.72 8.31
N LEU A 36 2.82 -4.68 7.41
CA LEU A 36 3.87 -5.26 6.58
C LEU A 36 4.39 -4.22 5.56
N LEU A 37 3.49 -3.53 4.86
CA LEU A 37 3.84 -2.54 3.83
C LEU A 37 4.62 -1.34 4.38
N LYS A 38 4.34 -0.90 5.62
CA LYS A 38 5.07 0.22 6.28
C LYS A 38 6.57 -0.05 6.49
N HIS A 39 7.05 -1.29 6.34
CA HIS A 39 8.48 -1.60 6.43
C HIS A 39 9.28 -1.12 5.20
N HIS A 40 8.61 -0.85 4.07
CA HIS A 40 9.23 -0.27 2.88
C HIS A 40 9.02 1.25 2.87
N SER A 41 10.08 2.03 2.66
CA SER A 41 10.05 3.50 2.73
C SER A 41 8.98 4.12 1.84
N MET A 42 8.94 3.75 0.56
CA MET A 42 7.97 4.30 -0.39
C MET A 42 6.51 3.96 -0.03
N TRP A 43 6.26 2.73 0.43
CA TRP A 43 4.93 2.31 0.88
C TRP A 43 4.52 3.03 2.16
N LYS A 44 5.46 3.24 3.08
CA LYS A 44 5.22 4.02 4.28
C LYS A 44 4.78 5.43 3.92
N ASP A 45 5.49 6.12 3.03
CA ASP A 45 5.16 7.48 2.59
C ASP A 45 3.78 7.55 1.90
N LEU A 46 3.47 6.55 1.05
CA LEU A 46 2.16 6.45 0.40
C LEU A 46 1.04 6.26 1.43
N ILE A 47 1.21 5.32 2.37
CA ILE A 47 0.21 5.03 3.41
C ILE A 47 0.01 6.25 4.31
N GLU A 48 1.07 6.93 4.71
CA GLU A 48 0.97 8.17 5.51
C GLU A 48 0.24 9.29 4.75
N SER A 49 0.46 9.41 3.43
CA SER A 49 -0.30 10.34 2.58
C SER A 49 -1.79 9.99 2.52
N PHE A 50 -2.14 8.71 2.42
CA PHE A 50 -3.53 8.25 2.43
C PHE A 50 -4.18 8.38 3.81
N GLU A 51 -3.45 8.15 4.89
CA GLU A 51 -3.91 8.40 6.27
C GLU A 51 -4.24 9.87 6.48
N LYS A 52 -3.36 10.78 6.04
CA LYS A 52 -3.59 12.25 6.10
C LYS A 52 -4.82 12.69 5.30
N ARG A 53 -5.19 11.97 4.25
CA ARG A 53 -6.38 12.23 3.42
C ARG A 53 -7.64 11.51 3.93
N HIS A 54 -7.56 10.79 5.05
CA HIS A 54 -8.63 9.96 5.58
C HIS A 54 -9.12 8.88 4.59
N CYS A 55 -8.23 8.37 3.72
CA CYS A 55 -8.55 7.36 2.70
C CYS A 55 -8.21 5.92 3.13
N VAL A 56 -7.70 5.71 4.34
CA VAL A 56 -7.35 4.37 4.86
C VAL A 56 -8.47 3.85 5.73
N VAL A 57 -9.02 2.70 5.36
CA VAL A 57 -10.05 1.98 6.12
C VAL A 57 -9.48 0.65 6.62
N ASN A 58 -9.92 0.20 7.79
CA ASN A 58 -9.59 -1.14 8.31
C ASN A 58 -10.67 -2.15 7.90
N GLU A 59 -10.34 -3.46 7.88
CA GLU A 59 -11.31 -4.48 7.48
C GLU A 59 -12.53 -4.50 8.40
N SER A 60 -12.31 -4.27 9.70
CA SER A 60 -13.37 -4.17 10.71
C SER A 60 -14.34 -3.01 10.51
N THR A 61 -14.04 -2.09 9.60
CA THR A 61 -14.85 -0.90 9.30
C THR A 61 -15.48 -0.91 7.90
N TRP A 62 -15.20 -1.90 7.05
CA TRP A 62 -15.58 -1.89 5.63
C TRP A 62 -16.13 -3.24 5.11
N PRO A 63 -17.36 -3.32 4.58
CA PRO A 63 -18.52 -2.45 4.77
C PRO A 63 -19.34 -2.92 6.00
N LYS A 64 -19.79 -1.96 6.81
CA LYS A 64 -20.82 -2.23 7.83
C LYS A 64 -22.17 -2.26 7.11
N ASN A 65 -22.82 -3.43 7.10
CA ASN A 65 -24.27 -3.53 6.88
C ASN A 65 -25.02 -2.98 8.09
#